data_AF-A0A521EQ84-F1
#
_entry.id   AF-A0A521EQ84-F1
#
_cell.length_a   1.000
_cell.length_b   1.000
_cell.length_c   1.000
_cell.angle_alpha   90.00
_cell.angle_beta   90.00
_cell.angle_gamma   90.00
#
_symmetry.space_group_name_H-M   'P 1'
#
loop_
_entity.id
_entity.type
_entity.pdbx_description
1 polymer ?
#
loop_
_entity_poly.entity_id
_entity_poly.type
_entity_poly.pdbx_seq_one_letter_code
_entity_poly.pdbx_strand_id
1 'polypeptide(L)' 'MRDFHQRLRVYYTTGNYRGFYKVTEHQMRLAGRTFMKFSNGKKEIYSTGLFIEGVLESIFDQIDEYYANKESIFQAM' A
#
# COMPACT_ATOMS: atom_id res chain seq x y z
N MET A 1 13.90 -2.10 -9.24
CA MET A 1 13.17 -2.50 -8.03
C MET A 1 13.45 -1.48 -6.94
N ARG A 2 12.42 -0.82 -6.38
CA ARG A 2 12.59 -0.08 -5.12
C ARG A 2 12.81 -1.10 -4.02
N ASP A 3 13.66 -0.80 -3.03
CA ASP A 3 13.97 -1.74 -1.95
C ASP A 3 12.72 -1.99 -1.08
N PHE A 4 12.12 -3.17 -1.25
CA PHE A 4 10.91 -3.57 -0.51
C PHE A 4 11.13 -3.61 1.00
N HIS A 5 12.32 -4.02 1.47
CA HIS A 5 12.63 -4.08 2.89
C HIS A 5 12.70 -2.67 3.50
N GLN A 6 13.21 -1.70 2.76
CA GLN A 6 13.20 -0.31 3.19
C GLN A 6 11.77 0.23 3.34
N ARG A 7 10.89 -0.05 2.37
CA ARG A 7 9.47 0.37 2.41
C ARG A 7 8.74 -0.27 3.60
N LEU A 8 8.94 -1.57 3.83
CA LEU A 8 8.41 -2.27 5.00
C LEU A 8 8.93 -1.66 6.30
N ARG A 9 10.23 -1.37 6.41
CA ARG A 9 10.80 -0.75 7.61
C ARG A 9 10.12 0.57 7.92
N VAL A 10 9.94 1.44 6.92
CA VAL A 10 9.21 2.71 7.08
C VAL A 10 7.82 2.44 7.63
N TYR A 11 7.05 1.59 6.94
CA TYR A 11 5.68 1.28 7.35
C TYR A 11 5.57 0.72 8.77
N TYR A 12 6.42 -0.26 9.13
CA TYR A 12 6.38 -0.86 10.46
C TYR A 12 6.88 0.08 11.56
N THR A 13 7.72 1.06 11.23
CA THR A 13 8.20 2.06 12.20
C THR A 13 7.18 3.16 12.43
N THR A 14 6.51 3.62 11.37
CA THR A 14 5.64 4.82 11.44
C THR A 14 4.14 4.49 11.44
N GLY A 15 3.77 3.23 11.16
CA GLY A 15 2.39 2.80 10.92
C GLY A 15 1.79 3.30 9.60
N ASN A 16 2.56 3.97 8.75
CA ASN A 16 2.09 4.54 7.48
C ASN A 16 3.15 4.46 6.38
N TYR A 17 2.70 4.45 5.12
CA TYR A 17 3.58 4.53 3.96
C TYR A 17 3.14 5.67 3.07
N ARG A 18 4.00 6.70 2.90
CA ARG A 18 3.71 7.92 2.14
C ARG A 18 2.36 8.57 2.52
N GLY A 19 2.03 8.61 3.80
CA GLY A 19 0.78 9.19 4.32
C GLY A 19 -0.46 8.29 4.18
N PHE A 20 -0.34 7.10 3.60
CA PHE A 20 -1.38 6.08 3.66
C PHE A 20 -1.20 5.21 4.91
N TYR A 21 -2.27 5.04 5.68
CA TYR A 21 -2.33 4.17 6.84
C TYR A 21 -3.28 3.00 6.61
N LYS A 22 -3.05 1.89 7.31
CA LYS A 22 -3.91 0.71 7.25
C LYS A 22 -5.25 1.02 7.89
N VAL A 23 -6.34 0.85 7.14
CA VAL A 23 -7.73 1.02 7.62
C VAL A 23 -8.33 -0.32 8.00
N THR A 24 -8.04 -1.35 7.23
CA THR A 24 -8.69 -2.66 7.41
C THR A 24 -7.74 -3.78 7.02
N GLU A 25 -7.79 -4.86 7.79
CA GLU A 25 -7.16 -6.14 7.48
C GLU A 25 -8.17 -7.25 7.76
N HIS A 26 -8.41 -8.09 6.75
CA HIS A 26 -9.28 -9.25 6.86
C HIS A 26 -8.55 -10.50 6.37
N GLN A 27 -8.37 -11.46 7.26
CA GLN A 27 -7.87 -12.78 6.92
C GLN A 27 -9.04 -13.72 6.65
N MET A 28 -9.24 -14.05 5.37
CA MET A 28 -10.21 -15.03 4.91
C MET A 28 -9.64 -16.44 5.16
N ARG A 29 -9.80 -16.94 6.40
CA ARG A 29 -9.25 -18.23 6.85
C ARG A 29 -9.58 -19.40 5.92
N LEU A 30 -10.80 -19.46 5.40
CA LEU A 30 -11.24 -20.52 4.49
C LEU A 30 -10.53 -20.49 3.12
N ALA A 31 -10.14 -19.30 2.65
CA ALA A 31 -9.48 -19.12 1.36
C ALA A 31 -7.95 -18.97 1.48
N GLY A 32 -7.41 -18.94 2.70
CA GLY A 32 -6.00 -18.65 2.95
C GLY A 32 -5.56 -17.28 2.41
N ARG A 33 -6.49 -16.31 2.31
CA ARG A 33 -6.22 -15.00 1.71
C ARG A 33 -6.28 -13.90 2.75
N THR A 34 -5.39 -12.95 2.60
CA THR A 34 -5.40 -11.68 3.32
C THR A 34 -5.94 -10.61 2.38
N PHE A 35 -6.88 -9.81 2.87
CA PHE A 35 -7.33 -8.58 2.24
C PHE A 35 -6.88 -7.41 3.12
N MET A 36 -6.30 -6.37 2.50
CA MET A 36 -5.93 -5.15 3.20
C MET A 36 -6.46 -3.92 2.46
N LYS A 37 -6.84 -2.92 3.24
CA LYS A 37 -7.22 -1.59 2.76
C LYS A 37 -6.38 -0.52 3.45
N PHE A 38 -5.83 0.39 2.66
CA PHE A 38 -5.09 1.56 3.09
C PHE A 38 -5.80 2.83 2.61
N SER A 39 -5.67 3.92 3.37
CA SER A 39 -6.22 5.22 3.03
C SER A 39 -5.31 6.35 3.50
N ASN A 40 -5.32 7.46 2.77
CA ASN A 40 -4.74 8.74 3.20
C ASN A 40 -5.81 9.80 3.48
N GLY A 41 -7.07 9.38 3.66
CA GLY A 41 -8.23 10.26 3.86
C GLY A 41 -8.81 10.84 2.56
N LYS A 42 -8.11 10.77 1.42
CA LYS A 42 -8.59 11.22 0.10
C LYS A 42 -8.72 10.10 -0.92
N LYS A 43 -7.86 9.08 -0.84
CA LYS A 43 -7.83 7.92 -1.73
C LYS A 43 -7.74 6.67 -0.89
N GLU A 44 -8.50 5.66 -1.30
CA GLU A 44 -8.40 4.30 -0.77
C GLU A 44 -7.70 3.40 -1.80
N ILE A 45 -6.84 2.51 -1.28
CA ILE A 45 -6.11 1.48 -2.03
C ILE A 45 -6.35 0.16 -1.32
N TYR A 46 -6.61 -0.89 -2.08
CA TYR A 46 -6.86 -2.22 -1.55
C TYR A 46 -6.07 -3.25 -2.33
N SER A 47 -5.72 -4.35 -1.65
CA SER A 47 -5.11 -5.51 -2.29
C SER A 47 -5.47 -6.79 -1.54
N THR A 48 -5.33 -7.92 -2.23
CA THR A 48 -5.53 -9.25 -1.67
C THR A 48 -4.44 -10.20 -2.13
N GLY A 49 -4.06 -11.13 -1.27
CA GLY A 49 -2.97 -12.06 -1.54
C GLY A 49 -2.88 -13.15 -0.47
N LEU A 50 -2.04 -14.14 -0.72
CA LEU A 50 -1.85 -15.28 0.19
C LEU A 50 -1.06 -14.87 1.45
N PHE A 51 -0.09 -13.97 1.29
CA PHE A 51 0.82 -13.53 2.35
C PHE A 51 0.71 -12.03 2.57
N ILE A 52 0.90 -11.59 3.82
CA ILE A 52 0.81 -10.18 4.23
C ILE A 52 1.81 -9.32 3.46
N GLU A 53 3.04 -9.80 3.34
CA GLU A 53 4.15 -9.09 2.70
C GLU A 53 3.85 -8.82 1.23
N GLY A 54 3.34 -9.81 0.50
CA GLY A 54 2.95 -9.63 -0.91
C GLY A 54 1.77 -8.66 -1.09
N VAL A 55 0.82 -8.67 -0.14
CA VAL A 55 -0.27 -7.69 -0.12
C VAL A 55 0.26 -6.28 0.13
N LEU A 56 1.18 -6.13 1.08
CA LEU A 56 1.82 -4.85 1.38
C LEU A 56 2.64 -4.34 0.20
N GLU A 57 3.40 -5.20 -0.48
CA GLU A 57 4.16 -4.85 -1.69
C GLU A 57 3.22 -4.29 -2.77
N SER A 58 2.14 -5.02 -3.06
CA SER A 58 1.12 -4.60 -4.02
C SER A 58 0.46 -3.26 -3.65
N ILE A 59 0.22 -3.01 -2.36
CA ILE A 59 -0.31 -1.72 -1.89
C ILE A 59 0.72 -0.61 -2.05
N PHE A 60 1.99 -0.85 -1.70
CA PHE A 60 3.05 0.14 -1.83
C PHE A 60 3.30 0.52 -3.29
N ASP A 61 3.24 -0.44 -4.20
CA ASP A 61 3.35 -0.18 -5.63
C ASP A 61 2.21 0.70 -6.15
N GLN A 62 0.96 0.42 -5.74
CA GLN A 62 -0.19 1.26 -6.09
C GLN A 62 -0.10 2.67 -5.51
N ILE A 63 0.42 2.83 -4.29
CA ILE A 63 0.66 4.15 -3.67
C ILE A 63 1.75 4.90 -4.45
N ASP A 64 2.83 4.20 -4.80
CA ASP A 64 3.95 4.75 -5.54
C ASP A 64 3.52 5.22 -6.94
N GLU A 65 2.68 4.44 -7.63
CA GLU A 65 2.08 4.80 -8.91
C GLU A 65 1.13 5.99 -8.79
N TYR A 66 0.28 6.02 -7.75
CA TYR A 66 -0.62 7.13 -7.49
C TYR A 66 0.11 8.48 -7.37
N TYR A 67 1.26 8.49 -6.69
CA TYR A 67 2.07 9.70 -6.57
C TYR A 67 2.85 10.03 -7.84
N ALA A 68 3.38 9.03 -8.54
CA ALA A 68 4.07 9.26 -9.83
C ALA A 68 3.12 9.90 -10.86
N ASN A 69 1.87 9.42 -10.95
CA ASN A 69 0.87 9.98 -11.85
C ASN A 69 0.45 11.41 -11.45
N LYS A 70 0.39 11.70 -10.15
CA LYS A 70 0.12 13.06 -9.66
C LYS A 70 1.25 14.04 -9.97
N GLU A 71 2.50 13.63 -9.79
CA GLU A 71 3.67 14.45 -10.11
C GLU A 71 3.74 14.75 -11.61
N SER A 72 3.43 13.74 -12.46
CA SER A 72 3.38 13.94 -13.91
C SER A 72 2.33 14.96 -14.35
N ILE A 73 1.15 14.98 -13.71
CA ILE A 73 0.10 15.96 -14.02
C ILE A 73 0.52 17.36 -13.58
N PHE A 74 1.18 17.49 -12.43
CA PHE A 74 1.64 18.79 -11.93
C PHE A 74 2.77 19.39 -12.78
N GLN A 75 3.68 18.58 -13.33
CA GLN A 75 4.74 19.07 -14.22
C GLN A 75 4.26 19.43 -15.64
N ALA A 76 3.06 19.00 -16.02
CA ALA A 76 2.45 19.31 -17.32
C ALA A 76 1.56 20.56 -17.31
N MET A 77 1.42 21.23 -16.16
CA MET A 77 0.71 22.52 -15.99
C MET A 77 1.71 23.64 -15.77
#